data_AF-A0A257L020-F1
#
_entry.id   AF-A0A257L020-F1
#
_cell.length_a   1.000
_cell.length_b   1.000
_cell.length_c   1.000
_cell.angle_alpha   90.00
_cell.angle_beta   90.00
_cell.angle_gamma   90.00
#
_symmetry.space_group_name_H-M   'P 1'
#
loop_
_entity.id
_entity.type
_entity.pdbx_description
1 polymer ?
#
loop_
_entity_poly.entity_id
_entity_poly.type
_entity_poly.pdbx_seq_one_letter_code
_entity_poly.pdbx_strand_id
1 'polypeptide(L)'
;MKNQKAISLFICLVAYYFFFWEEKLGLNLLVFNFLLLGLNYPDMPKNKITFLLLAIAFISSISVVLINTEFGILINLLIMMVVLGYNLLPQINSAISAGLVLFLNTVLNIRHLATPISSILEGMAPKSEILNRILKIVKISVLPIALFLLFILIFQTANPIFLEKTLFLQQAFEVFIKEFPTFSIPRTAFTIFGYIILSGIFFNR
;
A
#
# COMPACT_ATOMS: atom_id res chain seq x y z
N MET A 1 11.83 -15.33 -6.18
CA MET A 1 12.08 -13.88 -6.03
C MET A 1 10.81 -13.03 -6.03
N LYS A 2 9.95 -13.05 -7.07
CA LYS A 2 8.70 -12.23 -7.08
C LYS A 2 7.78 -12.49 -5.86
N ASN A 3 7.57 -13.76 -5.49
CA ASN A 3 6.71 -14.11 -4.36
C ASN A 3 7.30 -13.65 -3.01
N GLN A 4 8.62 -13.72 -2.82
CA GLN A 4 9.28 -13.22 -1.60
C GLN A 4 9.13 -11.70 -1.46
N LYS A 5 9.30 -10.95 -2.55
CA LYS A 5 9.11 -9.49 -2.57
C LYS A 5 7.66 -9.09 -2.30
N ALA A 6 6.70 -9.85 -2.81
CA ALA A 6 5.28 -9.65 -2.51
C ALA A 6 4.96 -9.90 -1.02
N ILE A 7 5.54 -10.95 -0.43
CA ILE A 7 5.41 -11.23 1.00
C ILE A 7 6.05 -10.12 1.84
N SER A 8 7.27 -9.69 1.51
CA SER A 8 7.95 -8.57 2.19
C SER A 8 7.16 -7.27 2.09
N LEU A 9 6.58 -6.98 0.92
CA LEU A 9 5.68 -5.83 0.75
C LEU A 9 4.46 -5.95 1.67
N PHE A 10 3.80 -7.11 1.70
CA PHE A 10 2.63 -7.31 2.53
C PHE A 10 2.93 -7.13 4.02
N ILE A 11 4.05 -7.70 4.51
CA ILE A 11 4.51 -7.53 5.89
C ILE A 11 4.76 -6.05 6.19
N CYS A 12 5.48 -5.34 5.32
CA CYS A 12 5.73 -3.91 5.49
C CYS A 12 4.45 -3.07 5.41
N LEU A 13 3.47 -3.46 4.60
CA LEU A 13 2.21 -2.72 4.47
C LEU A 13 1.37 -2.83 5.74
N VAL A 14 1.30 -4.03 6.32
CA VAL A 14 0.66 -4.26 7.61
C VAL A 14 1.39 -3.49 8.71
N ALA A 15 2.72 -3.58 8.78
CA ALA A 15 3.52 -2.84 9.75
C ALA A 15 3.35 -1.32 9.60
N TYR A 16 3.33 -0.81 8.36
CA TYR A 16 3.10 0.60 8.07
C TYR A 16 1.75 1.07 8.60
N TYR A 17 0.69 0.28 8.37
CA TYR A 17 -0.64 0.59 8.88
C TYR A 17 -0.63 0.71 10.41
N PHE A 18 -0.09 -0.28 11.11
CA PHE A 18 -0.07 -0.30 12.57
C PHE A 18 0.84 0.76 13.20
N PHE A 19 1.96 1.09 12.57
CA PHE A 19 2.96 2.00 13.14
C PHE A 19 2.69 3.48 12.86
N PHE A 20 1.89 3.81 11.84
CA PHE A 20 1.79 5.19 11.39
C PHE A 20 0.34 5.71 11.28
N TRP A 21 -0.67 4.84 11.38
CA TRP A 21 -2.06 5.29 11.42
C TRP A 21 -2.40 5.92 12.77
N GLU A 22 -2.62 7.25 12.81
CA GLU A 22 -2.96 8.03 14.03
C GLU A 22 -1.91 7.95 15.15
N GLU A 23 -0.72 7.41 14.86
CA GLU A 23 0.37 7.20 15.80
C GLU A 23 1.51 8.22 15.63
N LYS A 24 2.32 8.41 16.68
CA LYS A 24 3.49 9.28 16.64
C LYS A 24 4.65 8.61 15.89
N LEU A 25 5.30 9.37 15.01
CA LEU A 25 6.36 8.84 14.15
C LEU A 25 7.61 8.33 14.89
N GLY A 26 8.00 8.93 16.03
CA GLY A 26 9.28 8.70 16.72
C GLY A 26 9.85 7.27 16.71
N LEU A 27 9.51 6.44 17.72
CA LEU A 27 10.03 5.06 17.83
C LEU A 27 9.56 4.18 16.66
N ASN A 28 8.36 4.45 16.15
CA ASN A 28 7.74 3.69 15.07
C ASN A 28 8.57 3.78 13.78
N LEU A 29 9.12 4.95 13.47
CA LEU A 29 10.01 5.19 12.33
C LEU A 29 11.30 4.39 12.47
N LEU A 30 11.88 4.34 13.67
CA LEU A 30 13.06 3.52 13.94
C LEU A 30 12.76 2.05 13.64
N VAL A 31 11.75 1.47 14.31
CA VAL A 31 11.41 0.05 14.15
C VAL A 31 11.07 -0.28 12.70
N PHE A 32 10.33 0.59 12.03
CA PHE A 32 9.98 0.41 10.63
C PHE A 32 11.19 0.47 9.70
N ASN A 33 12.11 1.42 9.91
CA ASN A 33 13.35 1.49 9.12
C ASN A 33 14.20 0.23 9.28
N PHE A 34 14.31 -0.33 10.49
CA PHE A 34 15.00 -1.60 10.70
C PHE A 34 14.35 -2.76 9.96
N LEU A 35 13.02 -2.88 10.06
CA LEU A 35 12.27 -3.90 9.34
C LEU A 35 12.52 -3.79 7.83
N LEU A 36 12.43 -2.57 7.31
CA LEU A 36 12.53 -2.28 5.89
C LEU A 36 13.95 -2.52 5.37
N LEU A 37 14.99 -2.09 6.09
CA LEU A 37 16.39 -2.40 5.75
C LEU A 37 16.69 -3.88 5.88
N GLY A 38 16.20 -4.55 6.94
CA GLY A 38 16.42 -5.98 7.16
C GLY A 38 15.83 -6.85 6.05
N LEU A 39 14.62 -6.51 5.58
CA LEU A 39 13.97 -7.22 4.48
C LEU A 39 14.62 -6.96 3.12
N ASN A 40 15.27 -5.80 2.93
CA ASN A 40 15.97 -5.45 1.69
C ASN A 40 17.46 -5.82 1.70
N TYR A 41 18.06 -6.06 2.87
CA TYR A 41 19.48 -6.37 3.04
C TYR A 41 20.00 -7.52 2.16
N PRO A 42 19.25 -8.63 1.97
CA PRO A 42 19.71 -9.72 1.10
C PRO A 42 19.93 -9.30 -0.36
N ASP A 43 19.17 -8.30 -0.84
CA ASP A 43 19.26 -7.78 -2.21
C ASP A 43 20.32 -6.67 -2.36
N MET A 44 20.86 -6.15 -1.25
CA MET A 44 21.82 -5.05 -1.27
C MET A 44 23.23 -5.51 -1.67
N PRO A 45 23.98 -4.68 -2.43
CA PRO A 45 25.37 -4.96 -2.77
C PRO A 45 26.25 -4.94 -1.51
N LYS A 46 27.07 -5.97 -1.32
CA LYS A 46 27.91 -6.13 -0.12
C LYS A 46 29.26 -5.39 -0.25
N ASN A 47 29.20 -4.07 -0.34
CA ASN A 47 30.37 -3.21 -0.49
C ASN A 47 30.49 -2.19 0.66
N LYS A 48 31.64 -1.49 0.74
CA LYS A 48 31.90 -0.48 1.78
C LYS A 48 30.86 0.63 1.81
N ILE A 49 30.36 1.04 0.64
CA ILE A 49 29.36 2.10 0.50
C ILE A 49 28.03 1.69 1.14
N THR A 50 27.55 0.48 0.89
CA THR A 50 26.34 -0.05 1.52
C THR A 50 26.46 -0.08 3.04
N PHE A 51 27.59 -0.56 3.58
CA PHE A 51 27.78 -0.58 5.03
C PHE A 51 27.78 0.84 5.63
N LEU A 52 28.41 1.80 4.94
CA LEU A 52 28.37 3.21 5.35
C LEU A 52 26.95 3.77 5.32
N LEU A 53 26.18 3.51 4.25
CA LEU A 53 24.79 3.94 4.11
C LEU A 53 23.89 3.32 5.20
N LEU A 54 24.05 2.03 5.49
CA LEU A 54 23.32 1.36 6.58
C LEU A 54 23.66 1.96 7.95
N ALA A 55 24.94 2.27 8.21
CA ALA A 55 25.35 2.93 9.44
C ALA A 55 24.75 4.34 9.56
N ILE A 56 24.75 5.12 8.48
CA ILE A 56 24.13 6.46 8.45
C ILE A 56 22.62 6.37 8.68
N ALA A 57 21.94 5.41 8.05
CA ALA A 57 20.51 5.17 8.24
C ALA A 57 20.18 4.78 9.69
N PHE A 58 21.00 3.93 10.29
CA PHE A 58 20.88 3.51 11.69
C PHE A 58 21.05 4.70 12.64
N ILE A 59 22.14 5.46 12.50
CA ILE A 59 22.43 6.64 13.33
C ILE A 59 21.30 7.66 13.19
N SER A 60 20.87 7.94 11.96
CA SER A 60 19.76 8.86 11.70
C SER A 60 18.47 8.42 12.38
N SER A 61 18.15 7.12 12.33
CA SER A 61 16.93 6.59 12.95
C SER A 61 16.95 6.71 14.47
N ILE A 62 18.12 6.49 15.11
CA ILE A 62 18.31 6.74 16.54
C ILE A 62 18.17 8.22 16.86
N SER A 63 18.76 9.11 16.06
CA SER A 63 18.67 10.55 16.26
C SER A 63 17.22 11.05 16.22
N VAL A 64 16.35 10.46 15.37
CA VAL A 64 14.92 10.78 15.37
C VAL A 64 14.26 10.43 16.70
N VAL A 65 14.59 9.29 17.31
CA VAL A 65 14.01 8.90 18.61
C VAL A 65 14.49 9.82 19.73
N LEU A 66 15.77 10.22 19.71
CA LEU A 66 16.36 11.05 20.76
C LEU A 66 15.93 12.52 20.69
N ILE A 67 15.87 13.08 19.49
CA ILE A 67 15.64 14.52 19.28
C ILE A 67 14.16 14.80 18.95
N ASN A 68 13.49 13.88 18.24
CA ASN A 68 12.08 13.92 17.87
C ASN A 68 11.60 15.28 17.32
N THR A 69 12.38 15.87 16.42
CA THR A 69 11.99 17.08 15.68
C THR A 69 11.46 16.73 14.29
N GLU A 70 10.53 17.54 13.79
CA GLU A 70 10.00 17.40 12.42
C GLU A 70 11.11 17.44 11.36
N PHE A 71 12.09 18.33 11.55
CA PHE A 71 13.27 18.39 10.70
C PHE A 71 14.09 17.10 10.74
N GLY A 72 14.31 16.52 11.93
CA GLY A 72 15.02 15.25 12.08
C GLY A 72 14.30 14.10 11.37
N ILE A 73 12.97 14.05 11.46
CA ILE A 73 12.13 13.09 10.74
C ILE A 73 12.30 13.25 9.23
N LEU A 74 12.21 14.48 8.72
CA LEU A 74 12.38 14.77 7.30
C LEU A 74 13.76 14.32 6.79
N ILE A 75 14.83 14.65 7.51
CA ILE A 75 16.20 14.24 7.16
C ILE A 75 16.34 12.71 7.18
N ASN A 76 15.74 12.03 8.15
CA ASN A 76 15.74 10.57 8.19
C ASN A 76 15.04 9.95 6.97
N LEU A 77 13.88 10.48 6.58
CA LEU A 77 13.17 10.05 5.38
C LEU A 77 14.03 10.23 4.13
N LEU A 78 14.71 11.38 3.98
CA LEU A 78 15.62 11.62 2.85
C LEU A 78 16.81 10.64 2.85
N ILE A 79 17.41 10.37 4.00
CA ILE A 79 18.49 9.38 4.12
C ILE A 79 18.00 7.99 3.72
N MET A 80 16.82 7.58 4.18
CA MET A 80 16.20 6.31 3.80
C MET A 80 15.93 6.25 2.29
N MET A 81 15.51 7.36 1.68
CA MET A 81 15.35 7.43 0.23
C MET A 81 16.66 7.18 -0.52
N VAL A 82 17.77 7.75 -0.04
CA VAL A 82 19.10 7.53 -0.63
C VAL A 82 19.54 6.08 -0.49
N VAL A 83 19.38 5.49 0.71
CA VAL A 83 19.81 4.12 1.00
C VAL A 83 19.06 3.12 0.13
N LEU A 84 17.74 3.25 0.03
CA LEU A 84 16.90 2.36 -0.76
C LEU A 84 17.04 2.64 -2.26
N GLY A 85 17.25 3.88 -2.66
CA GLY A 85 17.55 4.23 -4.04
C GLY A 85 18.88 3.64 -4.53
N TYR A 86 19.90 3.61 -3.67
CA TYR A 86 21.17 2.93 -3.96
C TYR A 86 20.98 1.42 -4.11
N ASN A 87 20.07 0.81 -3.34
CA ASN A 87 19.72 -0.60 -3.50
C ASN A 87 19.11 -0.89 -4.88
N LEU A 88 18.29 0.02 -5.42
CA LEU A 88 17.69 -0.13 -6.75
C LEU A 88 18.72 0.00 -7.88
N LEU A 89 19.71 0.89 -7.74
CA LEU A 89 20.78 1.06 -8.73
C LEU A 89 22.16 1.30 -8.07
N PRO A 90 22.89 0.23 -7.72
CA PRO A 90 24.19 0.30 -7.03
C PRO A 90 25.32 1.06 -7.73
N GLN A 91 25.15 1.34 -9.02
CA GLN A 91 26.15 2.02 -9.86
C GLN A 91 26.14 3.55 -9.67
N ILE A 92 25.15 4.07 -8.95
CA ILE A 92 25.00 5.51 -8.71
C ILE A 92 25.95 5.97 -7.62
N ASN A 93 26.78 6.96 -7.96
CA ASN A 93 27.74 7.55 -7.02
C ASN A 93 27.23 8.84 -6.34
N SER A 94 26.06 9.36 -6.73
CA SER A 94 25.48 10.58 -6.13
C SER A 94 24.22 10.27 -5.32
N ALA A 95 24.19 10.79 -4.08
CA ALA A 95 23.06 10.64 -3.16
C ALA A 95 21.76 11.25 -3.75
N ILE A 96 21.87 12.40 -4.42
CA ILE A 96 20.72 13.07 -5.05
C ILE A 96 20.10 12.17 -6.12
N SER A 97 20.93 11.58 -7.00
CA SER A 97 20.45 10.67 -8.02
C SER A 97 19.85 9.38 -7.44
N ALA A 98 20.42 8.84 -6.35
CA ALA A 98 19.86 7.67 -5.70
C ALA A 98 18.46 7.95 -5.13
N GLY A 99 18.29 9.07 -4.41
CA GLY A 99 16.98 9.50 -3.92
C GLY A 99 15.98 9.75 -5.06
N LEU A 100 16.42 10.37 -6.16
CA LEU A 100 15.59 10.59 -7.35
C LEU A 100 15.16 9.28 -8.01
N VAL A 101 16.04 8.27 -8.08
CA VAL A 101 15.69 6.96 -8.64
C VAL A 101 14.59 6.29 -7.82
N LEU A 102 14.67 6.32 -6.49
CA LEU A 102 13.59 5.78 -5.66
C LEU A 102 12.28 6.55 -5.86
N PHE A 103 12.36 7.88 -5.90
CA PHE A 103 11.19 8.73 -6.13
C PHE A 103 10.51 8.41 -7.47
N LEU A 104 11.29 8.38 -8.56
CA LEU A 104 10.79 8.05 -9.88
C LEU A 104 10.25 6.62 -9.94
N ASN A 105 10.93 5.64 -9.34
CA ASN A 105 10.44 4.27 -9.30
C ASN A 105 9.11 4.17 -8.53
N THR A 106 8.94 4.94 -7.45
CA THR A 106 7.67 5.04 -6.71
C THR A 106 6.56 5.63 -7.57
N VAL A 107 6.82 6.74 -8.26
CA VAL A 107 5.86 7.41 -9.15
C VAL A 107 5.46 6.51 -10.32
N LEU A 108 6.43 5.82 -10.95
CA LEU A 108 6.16 4.90 -12.06
C LEU A 108 5.34 3.68 -11.61
N ASN A 109 5.56 3.23 -10.38
CA ASN A 109 4.80 2.11 -9.80
C ASN A 109 3.35 2.48 -9.42
N ILE A 110 2.97 3.77 -9.38
CA ILE A 110 1.55 4.18 -9.24
C ILE A 110 0.68 3.55 -10.34
N ARG A 111 1.23 3.32 -11.53
CA ARG A 111 0.50 2.64 -12.62
C ARG A 111 0.03 1.23 -12.25
N HIS A 112 0.65 0.57 -11.26
CA HIS A 112 0.20 -0.72 -10.74
C HIS A 112 -1.06 -0.64 -9.86
N LEU A 113 -1.48 0.55 -9.42
CA LEU A 113 -2.82 0.74 -8.87
C LEU A 113 -3.91 0.68 -9.97
N ALA A 114 -3.54 1.11 -11.19
CA ALA A 114 -4.43 1.10 -12.34
C ALA A 114 -4.36 -0.20 -13.15
N THR A 115 -3.40 -1.09 -12.87
CA THR A 115 -3.42 -2.43 -13.46
C THR A 115 -4.64 -3.17 -12.92
N PRO A 116 -5.50 -3.73 -13.79
CA PRO A 116 -6.71 -4.39 -13.35
C PRO A 116 -6.34 -5.50 -12.37
N ILE A 117 -7.07 -5.57 -11.25
CA ILE A 117 -6.88 -6.55 -10.17
C ILE A 117 -6.72 -7.98 -10.72
N SER A 118 -7.35 -8.31 -11.86
CA SER A 118 -7.18 -9.57 -12.57
C SER A 118 -5.72 -9.88 -12.94
N SER A 119 -4.95 -8.91 -13.42
CA SER A 119 -3.53 -9.09 -13.79
C SER A 119 -2.61 -9.28 -12.57
N ILE A 120 -3.00 -8.72 -11.42
CA ILE A 120 -2.26 -8.89 -10.15
C ILE A 120 -2.58 -10.28 -9.55
N LEU A 121 -3.85 -10.69 -9.57
CA LEU A 121 -4.30 -11.99 -9.08
C LEU A 121 -3.80 -13.16 -9.94
N GLU A 122 -3.73 -12.99 -11.26
CA GLU A 122 -3.11 -13.94 -12.19
C GLU A 122 -1.61 -14.15 -11.88
N GLY A 123 -0.92 -13.12 -11.37
CA GLY A 123 0.48 -13.21 -10.93
C GLY A 123 0.66 -13.86 -9.55
N MET A 124 -0.31 -13.73 -8.64
CA MET A 124 -0.24 -14.26 -7.27
C MET A 124 -0.69 -15.72 -7.16
N ALA A 125 -1.58 -16.18 -8.04
CA ALA A 125 -2.01 -17.57 -8.09
C ALA A 125 -2.28 -17.98 -9.55
N PRO A 126 -1.23 -18.21 -10.37
CA PRO A 126 -1.36 -18.46 -11.81
C PRO A 126 -2.16 -19.71 -12.19
N LYS A 127 -2.67 -20.49 -11.22
CA LYS A 127 -3.36 -21.78 -11.44
C LYS A 127 -4.51 -22.08 -10.46
N SER A 128 -4.99 -21.13 -9.66
CA SER A 128 -6.13 -21.42 -8.78
C SER A 128 -7.43 -21.40 -9.58
N GLU A 129 -7.91 -22.58 -9.98
CA GLU A 129 -9.21 -22.72 -10.66
C GLU A 129 -10.36 -22.12 -9.85
N ILE A 130 -10.28 -22.22 -8.51
CA ILE A 130 -11.29 -21.70 -7.59
C ILE A 130 -11.31 -20.17 -7.62
N LEU A 131 -10.15 -19.51 -7.54
CA LEU A 131 -10.06 -18.05 -7.57
C LEU A 131 -10.58 -17.49 -8.91
N ASN A 132 -10.18 -18.12 -10.03
CA ASN A 132 -10.65 -17.71 -11.36
C ASN A 132 -12.16 -17.91 -11.52
N ARG A 133 -12.72 -18.98 -10.95
CA ARG A 133 -14.17 -19.21 -10.95
C ARG A 133 -14.90 -18.15 -10.12
N ILE A 134 -14.39 -17.80 -8.94
CA ILE A 134 -14.97 -16.74 -8.09
C ILE A 134 -14.92 -15.38 -8.81
N LEU A 135 -13.76 -14.99 -9.37
CA LEU A 135 -13.61 -13.72 -10.09
C LEU A 135 -14.54 -13.64 -11.31
N LYS A 136 -14.68 -14.74 -12.05
CA LYS A 136 -15.59 -14.81 -13.20
C LYS A 136 -17.05 -14.62 -12.76
N ILE A 137 -17.45 -15.25 -11.65
CA ILE A 137 -18.79 -15.08 -11.06
C ILE A 137 -18.99 -13.62 -10.65
N VAL A 138 -18.07 -13.05 -9.86
CA VAL A 138 -18.16 -11.64 -9.42
C VAL A 138 -18.28 -10.70 -10.62
N LYS A 139 -17.42 -10.85 -11.64
CA LYS A 139 -17.44 -10.01 -12.85
C LYS A 139 -18.76 -10.09 -13.62
N ILE A 140 -19.36 -11.28 -13.71
CA ILE A 140 -20.65 -11.49 -14.38
C ILE A 140 -21.80 -10.97 -13.53
N SER A 141 -21.74 -11.09 -12.21
CA SER A 141 -22.79 -10.67 -11.28
C SER A 141 -22.87 -9.15 -11.09
N VAL A 142 -21.79 -8.40 -11.30
CA VAL A 142 -21.77 -6.94 -11.12
C VAL A 142 -22.79 -6.24 -12.03
N LEU A 143 -22.89 -6.62 -13.30
CA LEU A 143 -23.79 -5.94 -14.25
C LEU A 143 -25.29 -6.17 -13.92
N PRO A 144 -25.77 -7.41 -13.68
CA PRO A 144 -27.15 -7.64 -13.24
C PRO A 144 -27.49 -6.96 -11.92
N ILE A 145 -26.57 -6.94 -10.95
CA ILE A 145 -26.80 -6.28 -9.66
C ILE A 145 -26.89 -4.76 -9.86
N ALA A 146 -26.00 -4.16 -10.64
CA ALA A 146 -26.04 -2.72 -10.95
C ALA A 146 -27.33 -2.33 -11.66
N LEU A 147 -27.77 -3.13 -12.64
CA LEU A 147 -29.06 -2.93 -13.32
C LEU A 147 -30.24 -3.07 -12.35
N PHE A 148 -30.23 -4.10 -11.51
CA PHE A 148 -31.28 -4.32 -10.51
C PHE A 148 -31.40 -3.13 -9.54
N LEU A 149 -30.27 -2.62 -9.04
CA LEU A 149 -30.24 -1.43 -8.18
C LEU A 149 -30.74 -0.17 -8.91
N LEU A 150 -30.34 0.03 -10.17
CA LEU A 150 -30.85 1.12 -11.00
C LEU A 150 -32.38 1.05 -11.16
N PHE A 151 -32.91 -0.14 -11.44
CA PHE A 151 -34.34 -0.38 -11.54
C PHE A 151 -35.05 -0.07 -10.22
N ILE A 152 -34.52 -0.52 -9.08
CA ILE A 152 -35.10 -0.20 -7.77
C ILE A 152 -35.18 1.31 -7.55
N LEU A 153 -34.09 2.04 -7.81
CA LEU A 153 -34.06 3.49 -7.61
C LEU A 153 -35.10 4.22 -8.46
N ILE A 154 -35.21 3.86 -9.75
CA ILE A 154 -36.20 4.44 -10.65
C ILE A 154 -37.62 4.15 -10.14
N PHE A 155 -37.92 2.90 -9.79
CA PHE A 155 -39.26 2.52 -9.36
C PHE A 155 -39.64 3.07 -7.98
N GLN A 156 -38.67 3.25 -7.06
CA GLN A 156 -38.89 3.93 -5.79
C GLN A 156 -39.29 5.39 -5.98
N THR A 157 -38.67 6.10 -6.94
CA THR A 157 -39.04 7.49 -7.24
C THR A 157 -40.40 7.62 -7.93
N ALA A 158 -40.80 6.63 -8.72
CA ALA A 158 -42.00 6.67 -9.54
C ALA A 158 -43.26 6.11 -8.85
N ASN A 159 -43.12 5.27 -7.81
CA ASN A 159 -44.25 4.61 -7.17
C ASN A 159 -44.11 4.56 -5.63
N PRO A 160 -44.95 5.30 -4.88
CA PRO A 160 -44.89 5.34 -3.43
C PRO A 160 -45.23 4.00 -2.77
N ILE A 161 -46.09 3.17 -3.37
CA ILE A 161 -46.39 1.83 -2.86
C ILE A 161 -45.16 0.92 -2.97
N PHE A 162 -44.39 1.06 -4.05
CA PHE A 162 -43.16 0.30 -4.23
C PHE A 162 -42.06 0.74 -3.24
N LEU A 163 -41.99 2.04 -2.94
CA LEU A 163 -41.12 2.58 -1.89
C LEU A 163 -41.40 1.91 -0.53
N GLU A 164 -42.67 1.87 -0.12
CA GLU A 164 -43.06 1.24 1.15
C GLU A 164 -42.66 -0.25 1.22
N LYS A 165 -42.83 -0.98 0.11
CA LYS A 165 -42.47 -2.40 0.05
C LYS A 165 -40.96 -2.66 -0.02
N THR A 166 -40.15 -1.65 -0.37
CA THR A 166 -38.69 -1.78 -0.50
C THR A 166 -37.91 -1.11 0.63
N LEU A 167 -38.60 -0.53 1.62
CA LEU A 167 -37.99 0.03 2.84
C LEU A 167 -37.09 -0.97 3.57
N PHE A 168 -37.40 -2.28 3.53
CA PHE A 168 -36.54 -3.30 4.16
C PHE A 168 -35.16 -3.40 3.51
N LEU A 169 -35.02 -3.11 2.20
CA LEU A 169 -33.73 -3.09 1.50
C LEU A 169 -32.91 -1.88 1.94
N GLN A 170 -33.58 -0.74 2.11
CA GLN A 170 -32.95 0.47 2.64
C GLN A 170 -32.48 0.24 4.09
N GLN A 171 -33.32 -0.35 4.93
CA GLN A 171 -32.95 -0.74 6.30
C GLN A 171 -31.82 -1.79 6.32
N ALA A 172 -31.85 -2.78 5.43
CA ALA A 172 -30.77 -3.77 5.32
C ALA A 172 -29.46 -3.11 4.87
N PHE A 173 -29.51 -2.13 3.97
CA PHE A 173 -28.35 -1.36 3.53
C PHE A 173 -27.83 -0.43 4.64
N GLU A 174 -28.72 0.21 5.39
CA GLU A 174 -28.37 1.03 6.55
C GLU A 174 -27.75 0.19 7.67
N VAL A 175 -28.31 -0.99 7.98
CA VAL A 175 -27.73 -1.97 8.91
C VAL A 175 -26.39 -2.47 8.37
N PHE A 176 -26.29 -2.79 7.08
CA PHE A 176 -25.03 -3.20 6.47
C PHE A 176 -23.96 -2.12 6.59
N ILE A 177 -24.28 -0.85 6.34
CA ILE A 177 -23.36 0.30 6.52
C ILE A 177 -23.02 0.52 8.00
N LYS A 178 -23.97 0.29 8.90
CA LYS A 178 -23.80 0.50 10.34
C LYS A 178 -22.95 -0.60 10.99
N GLU A 179 -23.12 -1.84 10.56
CA GLU A 179 -22.43 -3.02 11.08
C GLU A 179 -21.11 -3.33 10.34
N PHE A 180 -20.94 -2.89 9.08
CA PHE A 180 -19.61 -2.77 8.51
C PHE A 180 -18.90 -1.62 9.22
N PRO A 181 -17.75 -1.85 9.90
CA PRO A 181 -17.01 -0.77 10.52
C PRO A 181 -16.76 0.29 9.45
N THR A 182 -17.17 1.53 9.76
CA THR A 182 -17.12 2.69 8.87
C THR A 182 -15.93 2.58 7.92
N PHE A 183 -16.21 2.35 6.64
CA PHE A 183 -15.19 2.39 5.60
C PHE A 183 -14.58 3.79 5.64
N SER A 184 -13.47 3.92 6.36
CA SER A 184 -12.83 5.20 6.60
C SER A 184 -12.02 5.52 5.37
N ILE A 185 -12.56 6.45 4.56
CA ILE A 185 -11.85 7.00 3.39
C ILE A 185 -10.41 7.41 3.79
N PRO A 186 -10.18 8.07 4.95
CA PRO A 186 -8.83 8.32 5.45
C PRO A 186 -7.95 7.07 5.61
N ARG A 187 -8.47 5.99 6.23
CA ARG A 187 -7.71 4.73 6.42
C ARG A 187 -7.39 4.05 5.09
N THR A 188 -8.34 4.06 4.16
CA THR A 188 -8.14 3.50 2.82
C THR A 188 -7.10 4.30 2.05
N ALA A 189 -7.21 5.63 2.03
CA ALA A 189 -6.25 6.51 1.36
C ALA A 189 -4.84 6.35 1.94
N PHE A 190 -4.72 6.26 3.26
CA PHE A 190 -3.47 6.03 3.96
C PHE A 190 -2.83 4.69 3.59
N THR A 191 -3.62 3.63 3.55
CA THR A 191 -3.16 2.28 3.17
C THR A 191 -2.71 2.24 1.71
N ILE A 192 -3.46 2.90 0.80
CA ILE A 192 -3.08 3.04 -0.62
C ILE A 192 -1.75 3.80 -0.73
N PHE A 193 -1.59 4.88 0.02
CA PHE A 193 -0.35 5.66 0.01
C PHE A 193 0.86 4.83 0.48
N GLY A 194 0.71 4.08 1.59
CA GLY A 194 1.73 3.15 2.06
C GLY A 194 2.06 2.08 1.02
N TYR A 195 1.05 1.53 0.33
CA TYR A 195 1.25 0.58 -0.76
C TYR A 195 2.07 1.17 -1.91
N ILE A 196 1.76 2.40 -2.34
CA ILE A 196 2.52 3.09 -3.41
C ILE A 196 4.00 3.18 -3.03
N ILE A 197 4.30 3.72 -1.83
CA ILE A 197 5.68 3.90 -1.37
C ILE A 197 6.41 2.56 -1.33
N LEU A 198 5.81 1.56 -0.68
CA LEU A 198 6.42 0.24 -0.51
C LEU A 198 6.58 -0.50 -1.84
N SER A 199 5.66 -0.31 -2.78
CA SER A 199 5.79 -0.87 -4.12
C SER A 199 7.02 -0.32 -4.86
N GLY A 200 7.30 0.98 -4.70
CA GLY A 200 8.50 1.64 -5.22
C GLY A 200 9.81 1.15 -4.61
N ILE A 201 9.76 0.51 -3.44
CA ILE A 201 10.94 -0.04 -2.77
C ILE A 201 11.18 -1.48 -3.20
N PHE A 202 10.13 -2.31 -3.16
CA PHE A 202 10.29 -3.75 -3.38
C PHE A 202 10.29 -4.15 -4.86
N PHE A 203 9.59 -3.41 -5.72
CA PHE A 203 9.47 -3.72 -7.14
C PHE A 203 10.23 -2.69 -7.98
N ASN A 204 11.33 -3.13 -8.57
CA ASN A 204 12.11 -2.32 -9.49
C ASN A 204 11.60 -2.52 -10.92
N ARG A 205 11.60 -1.45 -11.70
CA ARG A 205 11.56 -1.50 -13.17
C ARG A 205 12.88 -1.08 -13.75
#